data_AF-A0A6J2RA22-F1
#
_entry.id   AF-A0A6J2RA22-F1
#
_cell.length_a   1.000
_cell.length_b   1.000
_cell.length_c   1.000
_cell.angle_alpha   90.00
_cell.angle_beta   90.00
_cell.angle_gamma   90.00
#
_symmetry.space_group_name_H-M   'P 1'
#
loop_
_entity.id
_entity.type
_entity.pdbx_description
1 polymer ?
#
loop_
_entity_poly.entity_id
_entity_poly.type
_entity_poly.pdbx_seq_one_letter_code
_entity_poly.pdbx_strand_id
1 'polypeptide(L)'
;MRSCSKSPIILKLIYITLLPALEAQEVKVSPEVTGVVGRDVTLPCQYIPRSDMDSINQVQWMLSPPGGENIIVIVSNGQLVSVQDSFLKGRVEIAEQSLIIRDVEKNDSGSYTCTVTAFPTGSFSGTTDLVVQDLQSVTGSSLMQVVQ
;
A
#
# COMPACT_ATOMS: atom_id res chain seq x y z
N MET A 1 24.54 35.64 -47.36
CA MET A 1 24.29 35.27 -45.96
C MET A 1 23.27 34.14 -45.95
N ARG A 2 23.66 32.93 -45.56
CA ARG A 2 22.78 31.74 -45.63
C ARG A 2 21.74 31.81 -44.51
N SER A 3 20.46 31.89 -44.88
CA SER A 3 19.35 31.82 -43.94
C SER A 3 19.25 30.40 -43.38
N CYS A 4 19.47 30.25 -42.08
CA CYS A 4 19.33 28.99 -41.36
C CYS A 4 17.86 28.84 -40.96
N SER A 5 17.07 28.18 -41.81
CA SER A 5 15.70 27.78 -41.50
C SER A 5 15.72 26.73 -40.39
N LYS A 6 15.46 27.14 -39.13
CA LYS A 6 15.28 26.19 -38.03
C LYS A 6 13.91 25.54 -38.18
N SER A 7 13.89 24.30 -38.69
CA SER A 7 12.67 23.50 -38.83
C SER A 7 11.96 23.35 -37.48
N PRO A 8 10.65 23.67 -37.38
CA PRO A 8 9.88 23.60 -36.14
C PRO A 8 9.72 22.17 -35.60
N ILE A 9 10.08 21.16 -36.41
CA ILE A 9 10.00 19.74 -36.08
C ILE A 9 11.08 19.36 -35.06
N ILE A 10 12.28 19.94 -35.16
CA ILE A 10 13.41 19.63 -34.26
C ILE A 10 13.13 20.15 -32.85
N LEU A 11 12.47 21.30 -32.72
CA LEU A 11 12.07 21.85 -31.41
C LEU A 11 11.00 20.99 -30.72
N LYS A 12 10.07 20.39 -31.47
CA LYS A 12 9.02 19.53 -30.90
C LYS A 12 9.56 18.19 -30.39
N LEU A 13 10.59 17.62 -31.03
CA LEU A 13 11.18 16.35 -30.61
C LEU A 13 11.97 16.46 -29.29
N ILE A 14 12.65 17.58 -29.06
CA ILE A 14 13.43 17.84 -27.84
C ILE A 14 12.52 17.92 -26.60
N TYR A 15 11.27 18.37 -26.76
CA TYR A 15 10.32 18.50 -25.65
C TYR A 15 9.75 17.15 -25.17
N ILE A 16 9.71 16.13 -26.04
CA ILE A 16 9.09 14.82 -25.73
C ILE A 16 10.09 13.87 -25.05
N THR A 17 11.40 14.07 -25.25
CA THR A 17 12.45 13.19 -24.70
C THR A 17 13.02 13.63 -23.34
N LEU A 18 12.60 14.79 -22.81
CA LEU A 18 13.22 15.42 -21.64
C LEU A 18 12.38 15.35 -20.36
N LEU A 19 11.54 14.33 -20.23
CA LEU A 19 11.01 13.91 -18.94
C LEU A 19 11.65 12.57 -18.60
N PRO A 20 12.81 12.54 -17.91
CA PRO A 20 13.09 11.37 -17.10
C PRO A 20 11.92 11.26 -16.12
N ALA A 21 11.08 10.24 -16.29
CA ALA A 21 10.17 9.83 -15.24
C ALA A 21 11.08 9.42 -14.08
N LEU A 22 11.24 10.31 -13.10
CA LEU A 22 11.87 9.97 -11.85
C LEU A 22 10.91 9.00 -11.18
N GLU A 23 11.11 7.69 -11.35
CA GLU A 23 10.43 6.72 -10.51
C GLU A 23 10.86 7.05 -9.07
N ALA A 24 9.94 7.66 -8.34
CA ALA A 24 10.08 7.81 -6.92
C ALA A 24 10.15 6.40 -6.33
N GLN A 25 11.17 6.19 -5.50
CA GLN A 25 11.30 4.97 -4.72
C GLN A 25 10.07 4.87 -3.80
N GLU A 26 9.29 3.81 -3.94
CA GLU A 26 7.98 3.70 -3.27
C GLU A 26 7.73 2.25 -2.81
N VAL A 27 6.80 2.10 -1.87
CA VAL A 27 6.16 0.82 -1.58
C VAL A 27 4.88 0.71 -2.41
N LYS A 28 4.69 -0.41 -3.10
CA LYS A 28 3.45 -0.70 -3.80
C LYS A 28 2.40 -1.19 -2.82
N VAL A 29 1.28 -0.49 -2.77
CA VAL A 29 0.10 -0.83 -1.97
C VAL A 29 -1.15 -0.80 -2.84
N SER A 30 -2.22 -1.45 -2.38
CA SER A 30 -3.56 -1.23 -2.94
C SER A 30 -4.16 0.01 -2.27
N PRO A 31 -4.69 1.01 -3.03
CA PRO A 31 -5.30 2.19 -2.43
C PRO A 31 -6.50 1.85 -1.55
N GLU A 32 -7.29 0.85 -1.96
CA GLU A 32 -8.43 0.34 -1.21
C GLU A 32 -8.43 -1.20 -1.26
N VAL A 33 -8.80 -1.83 -0.14
CA VAL A 33 -9.08 -3.26 -0.05
C VAL A 33 -10.44 -3.45 0.60
N THR A 34 -11.31 -4.25 -0.02
CA THR A 34 -12.58 -4.64 0.59
C THR A 34 -12.42 -5.93 1.38
N GLY A 35 -12.60 -5.86 2.70
CA GLY A 35 -12.72 -7.00 3.60
C GLY A 35 -14.16 -7.47 3.74
N VAL A 36 -14.36 -8.72 4.15
CA VAL A 36 -15.68 -9.29 4.41
C VAL A 36 -15.74 -9.79 5.84
N VAL A 37 -16.78 -9.40 6.58
CA VAL A 37 -16.94 -9.78 8.00
C VAL A 37 -16.76 -11.29 8.19
N GLY A 38 -15.94 -11.69 9.16
CA GLY A 38 -15.69 -13.09 9.51
C GLY A 38 -14.68 -13.81 8.61
N ARG A 39 -14.01 -13.09 7.70
CA ARG A 39 -12.96 -13.62 6.81
C ARG A 39 -11.62 -12.99 7.13
N ASP A 40 -10.56 -13.57 6.60
CA ASP A 40 -9.24 -12.95 6.67
C ASP A 40 -9.08 -11.98 5.50
N VAL A 41 -8.38 -10.88 5.73
CA VAL A 41 -8.00 -9.93 4.68
C VAL A 41 -6.49 -9.72 4.69
N THR A 42 -5.91 -9.49 3.52
CA THR A 42 -4.50 -9.12 3.37
C THR A 42 -4.42 -7.74 2.77
N LEU A 43 -3.72 -6.83 3.44
CA LEU A 43 -3.38 -5.51 2.93
C LEU A 43 -1.98 -5.61 2.29
N PRO A 44 -1.90 -5.56 0.95
CA PRO A 44 -0.63 -5.75 0.27
C PRO A 44 0.28 -4.55 0.49
N CYS A 45 1.53 -4.82 0.84
CA CYS A 45 2.62 -3.85 0.82
C CYS A 45 3.83 -4.55 0.25
N GLN A 46 4.42 -3.96 -0.79
CA GLN A 46 5.58 -4.50 -1.47
C GLN A 46 6.64 -3.41 -1.64
N TYR A 47 7.80 -3.62 -1.02
CA TYR A 47 8.96 -2.77 -1.25
C TYR A 47 9.66 -3.15 -2.55
N ILE A 48 9.97 -2.17 -3.40
CA ILE A 48 10.73 -2.39 -4.64
C ILE A 48 12.16 -1.96 -4.35
N PRO A 49 13.15 -2.85 -4.17
CA PRO A 49 14.52 -2.44 -3.87
C PRO A 49 15.14 -1.65 -5.03
N ARG A 50 15.98 -0.65 -4.73
CA ARG A 50 16.73 0.10 -5.77
C ARG A 50 17.89 -0.72 -6.33
N SER A 51 18.47 -1.56 -5.48
CA SER A 51 19.61 -2.40 -5.79
C SER A 51 19.60 -3.65 -4.92
N ASP A 52 20.39 -4.66 -5.29
CA ASP A 52 20.55 -5.88 -4.47
C ASP A 52 21.24 -5.62 -3.12
N MET A 53 21.77 -4.42 -2.90
CA MET A 53 22.35 -4.00 -1.62
C MET A 53 21.30 -3.45 -0.65
N ASP A 54 20.08 -3.20 -1.12
CA ASP A 54 19.00 -2.66 -0.29
C ASP A 54 18.44 -3.78 0.61
N SER A 55 18.54 -3.58 1.93
CA SER A 55 18.00 -4.53 2.91
C SER A 55 16.92 -3.88 3.76
N ILE A 56 15.78 -4.57 3.91
CA ILE A 56 14.72 -4.15 4.82
C ILE A 56 15.19 -4.37 6.26
N ASN A 57 15.17 -3.31 7.06
CA ASN A 57 15.51 -3.34 8.48
C ASN A 57 14.26 -3.34 9.36
N GLN A 58 13.16 -2.74 8.89
CA GLN A 58 11.90 -2.67 9.64
C GLN A 58 10.70 -2.57 8.69
N VAL A 59 9.61 -3.25 9.05
CA VAL A 59 8.26 -3.05 8.54
C VAL A 59 7.38 -2.64 9.72
N GLN A 60 6.59 -1.58 9.55
CA GLN A 60 5.63 -1.12 10.54
C GLN A 60 4.28 -0.88 9.87
N TRP A 61 3.21 -1.33 10.52
CA TRP A 61 1.85 -0.97 10.16
C TRP A 61 1.22 -0.10 11.24
N MET A 62 0.49 0.93 10.80
CA MET A 62 -0.26 1.85 11.65
C MET A 62 -1.68 1.98 11.10
N LEU A 63 -2.67 1.96 11.99
CA LEU A 63 -4.07 2.21 11.68
C LEU A 63 -4.42 3.65 12.08
N SER A 64 -5.01 4.39 11.16
CA SER A 64 -5.71 5.65 11.40
C SER A 64 -7.22 5.38 11.29
N PRO A 65 -7.92 5.10 12.41
CA PRO A 65 -9.35 4.81 12.38
C PRO A 65 -10.17 6.08 12.12
N PRO A 66 -11.39 5.99 11.56
CA PRO A 66 -12.24 7.15 11.34
C PRO A 66 -12.55 7.89 12.65
N GLY A 67 -12.04 9.11 12.80
CA GLY A 67 -12.30 9.97 13.96
C GLY A 67 -11.62 9.55 15.26
N GLY A 68 -10.66 8.62 15.22
CA GLY A 68 -9.87 8.20 16.38
C GLY A 68 -8.39 8.57 16.27
N GLU A 69 -7.61 8.14 17.27
CA GLU A 69 -6.16 8.32 17.28
C GLU A 69 -5.44 7.20 16.50
N ASN A 70 -4.26 7.53 15.99
CA ASN A 70 -3.43 6.56 15.27
C ASN A 70 -2.91 5.47 16.21
N ILE A 71 -3.01 4.21 15.78
CA ILE A 71 -2.59 3.03 16.53
C ILE A 71 -1.48 2.35 15.75
N ILE A 72 -0.29 2.18 16.34
CA ILE A 72 0.70 1.24 15.79
C ILE A 72 0.09 -0.15 15.91
N VAL A 73 -0.03 -0.89 14.82
CA VAL A 73 -0.66 -2.22 14.82
C VAL A 73 0.39 -3.28 15.12
N ILE A 74 1.45 -3.29 14.32
CA ILE A 74 2.48 -4.32 14.35
C ILE A 74 3.78 -3.76 13.77
N VAL A 75 4.91 -4.15 14.37
CA VAL A 75 6.26 -3.80 13.93
C VAL A 75 7.08 -5.07 13.83
N SER A 76 7.81 -5.24 12.73
CA SER A 76 8.74 -6.36 12.50
C SER A 76 10.09 -5.84 12.06
N ASN A 77 11.18 -6.41 12.57
CA ASN A 77 12.55 -6.16 12.10
C ASN A 77 13.19 -7.40 11.43
N GLY A 78 12.36 -8.34 10.99
CA GLY A 78 12.79 -9.61 10.37
C GLY A 78 13.15 -10.72 11.36
N GLN A 79 13.47 -10.40 12.62
CA GLN A 79 13.74 -11.40 13.66
C GLN A 79 12.68 -11.40 14.76
N LEU A 80 12.23 -10.21 15.14
CA LEU A 80 11.27 -9.96 16.20
C LEU A 80 10.05 -9.27 15.62
N VAL A 81 8.88 -9.71 16.10
CA VAL A 81 7.60 -9.13 15.78
C VAL A 81 6.98 -8.63 17.08
N SER A 82 6.59 -7.36 17.10
CA SER A 82 5.92 -6.71 18.23
C SER A 82 4.53 -6.27 17.79
N VAL A 83 3.50 -6.81 18.44
CA VAL A 83 2.10 -6.43 18.24
C VAL A 83 1.68 -5.50 19.37
N GLN A 84 1.14 -4.33 19.03
CA GLN A 84 0.67 -3.38 20.03
C GLN A 84 -0.57 -3.91 20.76
N ASP A 85 -0.72 -3.52 22.01
CA ASP A 85 -1.95 -3.79 22.77
C ASP A 85 -3.10 -2.94 22.23
N SER A 86 -3.95 -3.55 21.40
CA SER A 86 -5.11 -2.93 20.75
C SER A 86 -6.20 -3.98 20.47
N PHE A 87 -7.35 -3.56 19.94
CA PHE A 87 -8.45 -4.45 19.54
C PHE A 87 -8.10 -5.40 18.37
N LEU A 88 -6.96 -5.18 17.71
CA LEU A 88 -6.41 -6.06 16.67
C LEU A 88 -5.47 -7.14 17.22
N LYS A 89 -5.10 -7.06 18.51
CA LYS A 89 -4.14 -7.99 19.11
C LYS A 89 -4.64 -9.43 19.04
N GLY A 90 -3.78 -10.32 18.57
CA GLY A 90 -4.10 -11.73 18.34
C GLY A 90 -4.78 -12.04 17.01
N ARG A 91 -5.17 -11.01 16.23
CA ARG A 91 -5.76 -11.16 14.90
C ARG A 91 -4.83 -10.70 13.77
N VAL A 92 -3.69 -10.09 14.08
CA VAL A 92 -2.77 -9.55 13.07
C VAL A 92 -1.47 -10.33 12.92
N GLU A 93 -0.98 -10.38 11.69
CA GLU A 93 0.27 -11.03 11.29
C GLU A 93 0.94 -10.22 10.17
N ILE A 94 2.28 -10.23 10.11
CA ILE A 94 3.02 -9.74 8.94
C ILE A 94 3.48 -10.95 8.13
N ALA A 95 3.13 -10.97 6.84
CA ALA A 95 3.70 -11.86 5.85
C ALA A 95 4.51 -11.01 4.85
N GLU A 96 5.82 -11.22 4.80
CA GLU A 96 6.76 -10.34 4.09
C GLU A 96 6.67 -8.89 4.60
N GLN A 97 6.01 -8.00 3.86
CA GLN A 97 5.71 -6.63 4.31
C GLN A 97 4.19 -6.37 4.43
N SER A 98 3.37 -7.34 4.02
CA SER A 98 1.91 -7.22 3.99
C SER A 98 1.29 -7.52 5.35
N LEU A 99 0.20 -6.82 5.68
CA LEU A 99 -0.56 -7.05 6.91
C LEU A 99 -1.68 -8.04 6.64
N ILE A 100 -1.76 -9.10 7.44
CA ILE A 100 -2.91 -10.00 7.47
C ILE A 100 -3.72 -9.65 8.71
N ILE A 101 -5.03 -9.44 8.53
CA ILE A 101 -5.99 -9.28 9.63
C ILE A 101 -6.96 -10.44 9.53
N ARG A 102 -7.00 -11.28 10.57
CA ARG A 102 -7.87 -12.45 10.67
C ARG A 102 -9.21 -12.07 11.24
N ASP A 103 -10.25 -12.77 10.80
CA ASP A 103 -11.61 -12.61 11.32
C ASP A 103 -12.03 -11.13 11.37
N VAL A 104 -12.01 -10.45 10.22
CA VAL A 104 -12.27 -9.00 10.16
C VAL A 104 -13.67 -8.65 10.65
N GLU A 105 -13.74 -7.55 11.38
CA GLU A 105 -14.93 -6.92 11.91
C GLU A 105 -15.15 -5.54 11.27
N LYS A 106 -16.38 -4.98 11.33
CA LYS A 106 -16.66 -3.66 10.73
C LYS A 106 -15.80 -2.53 11.29
N ASN A 107 -15.49 -2.60 12.58
CA ASN A 107 -14.64 -1.65 13.31
C ASN A 107 -13.16 -1.70 12.88
N ASP A 108 -12.74 -2.73 12.13
CA ASP A 108 -11.40 -2.81 11.57
C ASP A 108 -11.23 -1.88 10.36
N SER A 109 -12.32 -1.30 9.83
CA SER A 109 -12.26 -0.35 8.71
C SER A 109 -11.47 0.91 9.09
N GLY A 110 -10.66 1.41 8.16
CA GLY A 110 -9.84 2.59 8.36
C GLY A 110 -8.64 2.64 7.41
N SER A 111 -7.81 3.66 7.56
CA SER A 111 -6.62 3.83 6.73
C SER A 111 -5.41 3.17 7.39
N TYR A 112 -4.86 2.14 6.74
CA TYR A 112 -3.69 1.42 7.20
C TYR A 112 -2.46 1.88 6.43
N THR A 113 -1.46 2.40 7.13
CA THR A 113 -0.20 2.83 6.55
C THR A 113 0.90 1.80 6.83
N CYS A 114 1.44 1.23 5.76
CA CYS A 114 2.67 0.46 5.77
C CYS A 114 3.87 1.42 5.71
N THR A 115 4.87 1.21 6.56
CA THR A 115 6.15 1.92 6.52
C THR A 115 7.27 0.90 6.50
N VAL A 116 8.04 0.89 5.41
CA VAL A 116 9.23 0.04 5.23
C VAL A 116 10.47 0.90 5.35
N THR A 117 11.32 0.58 6.33
CA THR A 117 12.65 1.19 6.47
C THR A 117 13.70 0.23 5.93
N ALA A 118 14.41 0.66 4.89
CA ALA A 118 15.49 -0.08 4.24
C ALA A 118 16.81 0.69 4.29
N PHE A 119 17.93 -0.02 4.43
CA PHE A 119 19.27 0.58 4.36
C PHE A 119 19.93 0.23 3.03
N PRO A 120 20.66 1.16 2.39
CA PRO A 120 20.88 2.57 2.76
C PRO A 120 19.75 3.52 2.29
N THR A 121 18.71 2.99 1.65
CA THR A 121 17.79 3.76 0.81
C THR A 121 16.83 4.68 1.59
N GLY A 122 16.51 4.36 2.85
CA GLY A 122 15.69 5.18 3.73
C GLY A 122 14.34 4.56 4.08
N SER A 123 13.34 5.39 4.34
CA SER A 123 12.00 4.96 4.76
C SER A 123 10.96 5.33 3.69
N PHE A 124 10.05 4.39 3.42
CA PHE A 124 9.02 4.49 2.39
C PHE A 124 7.69 4.05 2.97
N SER A 125 6.62 4.77 2.65
CA SER A 125 5.29 4.48 3.19
C SER A 125 4.24 4.50 2.10
N GLY A 126 3.20 3.70 2.31
CA GLY A 126 2.01 3.64 1.46
C GLY A 126 0.80 3.34 2.32
N THR A 127 -0.36 3.87 1.93
CA THR A 127 -1.60 3.75 2.69
C THR A 127 -2.65 2.98 1.89
N THR A 128 -3.33 2.06 2.57
CA THR A 128 -4.46 1.28 2.08
C THR A 128 -5.68 1.58 2.94
N ASP A 129 -6.77 1.98 2.31
CA ASP A 129 -8.07 2.09 2.96
C ASP A 129 -8.75 0.71 3.01
N LEU A 130 -8.98 0.18 4.20
CA LEU A 130 -9.74 -1.05 4.40
C LEU A 130 -11.22 -0.71 4.59
N VAL A 131 -12.05 -1.24 3.70
CA VAL A 131 -13.52 -1.15 3.81
C VAL A 131 -14.07 -2.54 4.11
N VAL A 132 -14.72 -2.71 5.27
CA VAL A 132 -15.28 -4.01 5.66
C VAL A 132 -16.79 -4.07 5.36
N GLN A 133 -17.20 -5.09 4.63
CA GLN A 133 -18.59 -5.32 4.21
C GLN A 133 -19.17 -6.61 4.80
N ASP A 134 -20.51 -6.69 4.87
CA ASP A 134 -21.19 -7.91 5.28
C ASP A 134 -21.16 -8.96 4.15
N LEU A 135 -21.18 -10.24 4.50
CA LEU A 135 -21.26 -11.34 3.53
C LEU A 135 -22.45 -11.20 2.56
N GLN A 136 -23.57 -10.63 3.03
CA GLN A 136 -24.79 -10.47 2.24
C GLN A 136 -24.65 -9.40 1.14
N SER A 137 -23.90 -8.31 1.37
CA SER A 137 -23.74 -7.24 0.38
C SER A 137 -22.88 -7.66 -0.81
N VAL A 138 -21.97 -8.62 -0.63
CA VAL A 138 -21.16 -9.19 -1.72
C VAL A 138 -21.99 -10.09 -2.63
N THR A 139 -22.87 -10.92 -2.05
CA THR A 139 -23.74 -11.84 -2.83
C THR A 139 -24.80 -11.11 -3.66
N GLY A 140 -25.25 -9.93 -3.20
CA GLY A 140 -26.19 -9.08 -3.94
C GLY A 140 -25.60 -8.52 -5.24
N SER A 141 -24.30 -8.23 -5.27
CA SER A 141 -23.60 -7.73 -6.47
C SER A 141 -23.46 -8.82 -7.54
N SER A 142 -23.17 -10.07 -7.13
CA SER A 142 -23.02 -11.20 -8.05
C SER A 142 -24.37 -11.64 -8.67
N LEU A 143 -25.49 -11.50 -7.94
CA LEU A 143 -26.83 -11.79 -8.48
C LEU A 143 -27.32 -10.72 -9.48
N MET A 144 -26.88 -9.47 -9.35
CA MET A 144 -27.24 -8.38 -10.28
C MET A 144 -26.51 -8.46 -11.64
N GLN A 145 -25.55 -9.39 -11.80
CA GLN A 145 -24.79 -9.56 -13.04
C GLN A 145 -25.26 -10.76 -13.89
N VAL A 146 -26.17 -11.58 -13.36
CA VAL A 146 -26.75 -12.76 -14.06
C VAL A 146 -28.13 -12.43 -14.67
N VAL A 147 -28.66 -11.23 -14.43
CA VAL A 147 -29.90 -10.75 -15.04
C VAL A 147 -29.57 -9.73 -16.14
N GLN A 148 -29.02 -10.22 -17.25
CA GLN A 148 -29.03 -9.55 -18.55
C GLN A 148 -29.30 -10.58 -19.65
#